data_AF-A0A962JPF0-F1
#
_entry.id   AF-A0A962JPF0-F1
#
_cell.length_a   1.000
_cell.length_b   1.000
_cell.length_c   1.000
_cell.angle_alpha   90.00
_cell.angle_beta   90.00
_cell.angle_gamma   90.00
#
_symmetry.space_group_name_H-M   'P 1'
#
loop_
_entity.id
_entity.type
_entity.pdbx_description
1 polymer ?
#
loop_
_entity_poly.entity_id
_entity_poly.type
_entity_poly.pdbx_seq_one_letter_code
_entity_poly.pdbx_strand_id
1 'polypeptide(L)'
;MNMPLREGQYELSSNQLDELERNKDSVMGALKSASIIAEVMTPNILINIYGNFFRPDLNQNSTRLPVKYDERMPINQQMVSNETSVFVNRDSLVIKYQDNYVSCLPYSVKKYPVEWMGAANGELTGAFFNRIQRIGCPFIMTMCIHIPDQTSAASKAQNNMLRATQMKDTEVGKYV
;
A
#
# COMPACT_ATOMS: atom_id res chain seq x y z
N MET A 1 5.08 -20.84 20.53
CA MET A 1 4.43 -22.03 19.96
C MET A 1 4.46 -21.83 18.44
N ASN A 2 5.33 -22.55 17.71
CA ASN A 2 5.39 -22.40 16.26
C ASN A 2 4.08 -22.96 15.68
N MET A 3 3.26 -22.09 15.10
CA MET A 3 2.13 -22.53 14.28
C MET A 3 2.69 -23.31 13.09
N PRO A 4 2.14 -24.49 12.76
CA PRO A 4 2.53 -25.19 11.55
C PRO A 4 2.25 -24.30 10.33
N LEU A 5 3.18 -24.28 9.38
CA LEU A 5 3.04 -23.57 8.13
C LEU A 5 1.79 -24.07 7.39
N ARG A 6 0.99 -23.14 6.86
CA ARG A 6 -0.15 -23.47 6.00
C ARG A 6 0.35 -23.95 4.64
N GLU A 7 -0.48 -24.72 3.95
CA GLU A 7 -0.19 -25.20 2.60
C GLU A 7 0.17 -24.03 1.67
N GLY A 8 1.33 -24.13 0.99
CA GLY A 8 1.89 -23.06 0.15
C GLY A 8 2.76 -22.02 0.88
N GLN A 9 2.91 -22.09 2.20
CA GLN A 9 3.90 -21.29 2.93
C GLN A 9 5.23 -22.02 2.96
N TYR A 10 6.27 -21.39 2.42
CA TYR A 10 7.63 -21.89 2.45
C TYR A 10 8.40 -21.22 3.59
N GLU A 11 9.20 -22.00 4.31
CA GLU A 11 10.16 -21.46 5.26
C GLU A 11 11.27 -20.74 4.48
N LEU A 12 11.47 -19.46 4.78
CA LEU A 12 12.52 -18.67 4.16
C LEU A 12 13.86 -19.02 4.82
N SER A 13 14.89 -19.22 4.02
CA SER A 13 16.25 -19.34 4.54
C SER A 13 16.72 -18.01 5.16
N SER A 14 17.66 -18.07 6.09
CA SER A 14 18.25 -16.87 6.71
C SER A 14 18.81 -15.89 5.68
N ASN A 15 19.43 -16.39 4.61
CA ASN A 15 19.95 -15.55 3.52
C ASN A 15 18.83 -14.80 2.79
N GLN A 16 17.68 -15.43 2.57
CA GLN A 16 16.53 -14.79 1.93
C GLN A 16 15.89 -13.75 2.86
N LEU A 17 15.87 -14.00 4.17
CA LEU A 17 15.40 -13.02 5.16
C LEU A 17 16.30 -11.78 5.17
N ASP A 18 17.63 -11.97 5.21
CA ASP A 18 18.60 -10.87 5.15
C ASP A 18 18.47 -10.06 3.86
N GLU A 19 18.21 -10.72 2.73
CA GLU A 19 17.98 -10.05 1.45
C GLU A 19 16.70 -9.20 1.47
N LEU A 20 15.61 -9.73 2.02
CA LEU A 20 14.35 -9.00 2.18
C LEU A 20 14.50 -7.80 3.12
N GLU A 21 15.27 -7.92 4.19
CA GLU A 21 15.55 -6.81 5.10
C GLU A 21 16.33 -5.69 4.41
N ARG A 22 17.38 -6.03 3.65
CA ARG A 22 18.15 -5.05 2.85
C ARG A 22 17.28 -4.38 1.79
N ASN A 23 16.41 -5.14 1.13
CA ASN A 23 15.48 -4.63 0.13
C ASN A 23 14.49 -3.63 0.75
N LYS A 24 13.92 -3.99 1.91
CA LYS A 24 13.05 -3.09 2.71
C LYS A 24 13.78 -1.80 3.07
N ASP A 25 15.00 -1.88 3.58
CA ASP A 25 15.79 -0.70 3.97
C ASP A 25 16.15 0.18 2.76
N SER A 26 16.43 -0.44 1.61
CA SER A 26 16.68 0.26 0.35
C SER A 26 15.44 1.05 -0.13
N VAL A 27 14.25 0.45 -0.06
CA VAL A 27 12.99 1.12 -0.38
C VAL A 27 12.72 2.27 0.58
N MET A 28 12.89 2.04 1.90
CA MET A 28 12.72 3.09 2.89
C MET A 28 13.70 4.25 2.68
N GLY A 29 14.95 3.95 2.31
CA GLY A 29 15.96 4.94 1.94
C GLY A 29 15.54 5.76 0.72
N ALA A 30 15.04 5.11 -0.34
CA ALA A 30 14.54 5.77 -1.54
C ALA A 30 13.35 6.70 -1.23
N LEU A 31 12.37 6.24 -0.45
CA LEU A 31 11.22 7.06 -0.02
C LEU A 31 11.67 8.27 0.80
N LYS A 32 12.55 8.07 1.78
CA LYS A 32 13.12 9.17 2.58
C LYS A 32 13.88 10.18 1.70
N SER A 33 14.62 9.73 0.69
CA SER A 33 15.31 10.61 -0.25
C SER A 33 14.36 11.46 -1.10
N ALA A 34 13.14 10.96 -1.35
CA ALA A 34 12.05 11.67 -2.00
C ALA A 34 11.21 12.52 -1.02
N SER A 35 11.66 12.71 0.22
CA SER A 35 10.92 13.39 1.29
C SER A 35 9.57 12.75 1.63
N ILE A 36 9.44 11.44 1.41
CA ILE A 36 8.27 10.64 1.79
C ILE A 36 8.58 9.98 3.14
N ILE A 37 7.71 10.20 4.13
CA ILE A 37 7.80 9.54 5.43
C ILE A 37 7.53 8.05 5.23
N ALA A 38 8.49 7.23 5.63
CA ALA A 38 8.39 5.77 5.57
C ALA A 38 8.67 5.18 6.95
N GLU A 39 7.75 4.36 7.43
CA GLU A 39 7.82 3.68 8.72
C GLU A 39 7.52 2.18 8.54
N VAL A 40 8.19 1.33 9.32
CA VAL A 40 7.90 -0.10 9.33
C VAL A 40 6.55 -0.33 10.01
N MET A 41 5.64 -1.00 9.32
CA MET A 41 4.33 -1.35 9.87
C MET A 41 4.46 -2.43 10.96
N THR A 42 4.49 -2.00 12.22
CA THR A 42 4.45 -2.90 13.37
C THR A 42 3.05 -3.48 13.60
N PRO A 43 2.90 -4.58 14.36
CA PRO A 43 1.57 -5.11 14.73
C PRO A 43 0.65 -4.06 15.36
N ASN A 44 1.20 -3.20 16.22
CA ASN A 44 0.47 -2.09 16.84
C ASN A 44 -0.07 -1.12 15.79
N ILE A 45 0.78 -0.70 14.83
CA ILE A 45 0.38 0.22 13.76
C ILE A 45 -0.72 -0.42 12.92
N LEU A 46 -0.52 -1.68 12.53
CA LEU A 46 -1.47 -2.44 11.71
C LEU A 46 -2.85 -2.56 12.37
N ILE A 47 -2.90 -2.98 13.64
CA ILE A 47 -4.16 -3.08 14.42
C ILE A 47 -4.85 -1.72 14.50
N ASN A 48 -4.10 -0.65 14.79
CA ASN A 48 -4.70 0.68 14.93
C ASN A 48 -5.18 1.25 13.59
N ILE A 49 -4.48 0.99 12.49
CA ILE A 49 -4.91 1.36 11.12
C ILE A 49 -6.23 0.67 10.77
N TYR A 50 -6.32 -0.65 10.95
CA TYR A 50 -7.55 -1.38 10.65
C TYR A 50 -8.70 -0.95 11.57
N GLY A 51 -8.41 -0.72 12.84
CA GLY A 51 -9.39 -0.13 13.74
C GLY A 51 -9.92 1.21 13.22
N ASN A 52 -9.09 2.04 12.58
CA ASN A 52 -9.52 3.34 12.05
C ASN A 52 -10.44 3.19 10.83
N PHE A 53 -10.26 2.14 10.01
CA PHE A 53 -11.16 1.87 8.88
C PHE A 53 -12.48 1.24 9.30
N PHE A 54 -12.44 0.34 10.29
CA PHE A 54 -13.56 -0.57 10.58
C PHE A 54 -14.31 -0.26 11.88
N ARG A 55 -13.91 0.78 12.61
CA ARG A 55 -14.63 1.27 13.80
C ARG A 55 -14.99 2.74 13.59
N PRO A 56 -15.90 3.05 12.65
CA PRO A 56 -16.33 4.41 12.43
C PRO A 56 -16.93 4.98 13.72
N ASP A 57 -16.54 6.21 14.04
CA ASP A 57 -17.16 7.01 15.08
C ASP A 57 -17.65 8.31 14.46
N LEU A 58 -18.97 8.53 14.52
CA LEU A 58 -19.60 9.73 13.97
C LEU A 58 -19.64 10.87 15.00
N ASN A 59 -19.26 10.61 16.26
CA ASN A 59 -19.18 11.63 17.29
C ASN A 59 -17.86 12.38 17.16
N GLN A 60 -17.91 13.70 16.95
CA GLN A 60 -16.71 14.52 16.72
C GLN A 60 -15.77 14.66 17.93
N ASN A 61 -16.17 14.19 19.11
CA ASN A 61 -15.47 14.42 20.39
C ASN A 61 -14.82 13.16 20.98
N SER A 62 -14.80 12.05 20.27
CA SER A 62 -14.20 10.81 20.78
C SER A 62 -12.76 10.65 20.27
N THR A 63 -11.83 10.69 21.22
CA THR A 63 -10.45 10.28 20.95
C THR A 63 -10.35 8.78 21.21
N ARG A 64 -10.15 7.98 20.16
CA ARG A 64 -9.95 6.53 20.34
C ARG A 64 -8.60 6.27 21.01
N LEU A 65 -8.62 5.52 22.09
CA LEU A 65 -7.38 5.03 22.71
C LEU A 65 -6.68 4.02 21.78
N PRO A 66 -5.34 4.07 21.67
CA PRO A 66 -4.59 3.10 20.89
C PRO A 66 -4.78 1.69 21.48
N VAL A 67 -5.10 0.72 20.62
CA VAL A 67 -5.12 -0.69 21.01
C VAL A 67 -3.68 -1.21 20.99
N LYS A 68 -3.23 -1.81 22.09
CA LYS A 68 -1.92 -2.47 22.16
C LYS A 68 -2.04 -3.91 21.65
N TYR A 69 -1.02 -4.33 20.91
CA TYR A 69 -0.84 -5.70 20.49
C TYR A 69 -0.55 -6.60 21.69
N ASP A 70 -1.26 -7.73 21.77
CA ASP A 70 -0.99 -8.82 22.71
C ASP A 70 -0.30 -9.97 21.97
N GLU A 71 0.94 -10.26 22.34
CA GLU A 71 1.74 -11.35 21.76
C GLU A 71 1.16 -12.75 22.04
N ARG A 72 0.28 -12.89 23.04
CA ARG A 72 -0.34 -14.17 23.41
C ARG A 72 -1.50 -14.56 22.51
N MET A 73 -2.02 -13.61 21.74
CA MET A 73 -3.14 -13.83 20.83
C MET A 73 -2.68 -13.72 19.38
N PRO A 74 -3.21 -14.55 18.46
CA PRO A 74 -2.99 -14.36 17.03
C PRO A 74 -3.42 -12.96 16.56
N ILE A 75 -2.61 -12.32 15.73
CA ILE A 75 -2.87 -10.93 15.28
C ILE A 75 -4.23 -10.79 14.60
N ASN A 76 -4.65 -11.79 13.81
CA ASN A 76 -5.93 -11.77 13.09
C ASN A 76 -7.15 -11.71 14.03
N GLN A 77 -7.03 -12.15 15.28
CA GLN A 77 -8.08 -12.05 16.29
C GLN A 77 -8.12 -10.67 16.98
N GLN A 78 -7.11 -9.84 16.76
CA GLN A 78 -6.97 -8.52 17.39
C GLN A 78 -7.23 -7.36 16.41
N MET A 79 -7.39 -7.65 15.11
CA MET A 79 -7.51 -6.65 14.05
C MET A 79 -8.83 -5.87 14.05
N VAL A 80 -9.96 -6.56 14.23
CA VAL A 80 -11.31 -6.01 14.08
C VAL A 80 -12.09 -6.29 15.37
N SER A 81 -12.95 -5.35 15.78
CA SER A 81 -13.79 -5.56 16.97
C SER A 81 -14.88 -6.59 16.68
N ASN A 82 -15.28 -7.37 17.67
CA ASN A 82 -16.46 -8.23 17.59
C ASN A 82 -17.77 -7.44 17.40
N GLU A 83 -17.75 -6.13 17.67
CA GLU A 83 -18.88 -5.21 17.45
C GLU A 83 -18.92 -4.64 16.03
N THR A 84 -17.90 -4.92 15.22
CA THR A 84 -17.88 -4.51 13.81
C THR A 84 -18.64 -5.53 12.98
N SER A 85 -19.54 -5.05 12.11
CA SER A 85 -20.19 -5.86 11.08
C SER A 85 -20.07 -5.18 9.73
N VAL A 86 -19.88 -5.98 8.67
CA VAL A 86 -19.81 -5.49 7.30
C VAL A 86 -20.96 -6.10 6.50
N PHE A 87 -21.79 -5.24 5.92
CA PHE A 87 -22.88 -5.64 5.04
C PHE A 87 -22.48 -5.34 3.61
N VAL A 88 -22.41 -6.37 2.78
CA VAL A 88 -22.10 -6.24 1.36
C VAL A 88 -23.42 -6.15 0.59
N ASN A 89 -23.67 -5.00 -0.04
CA ASN A 89 -24.82 -4.76 -0.90
C ASN A 89 -24.39 -4.83 -2.37
N ARG A 90 -25.36 -4.76 -3.29
CA ARG A 90 -25.10 -4.82 -4.73
C ARG A 90 -24.09 -3.76 -5.21
N ASP A 91 -24.28 -2.52 -4.76
CA ASP A 91 -23.52 -1.35 -5.24
C ASP A 91 -22.83 -0.60 -4.08
N SER A 92 -22.76 -1.19 -2.88
CA SER A 92 -22.16 -0.55 -1.70
C SER A 92 -21.70 -1.55 -0.65
N LEU A 93 -20.87 -1.08 0.26
CA LEU A 93 -20.52 -1.78 1.49
C LEU A 93 -20.93 -0.92 2.67
N VAL A 94 -21.57 -1.49 3.69
CA VAL A 94 -21.91 -0.76 4.93
C VAL A 94 -21.08 -1.32 6.06
N ILE A 95 -20.30 -0.46 6.72
CA ILE A 95 -19.58 -0.77 7.95
C ILE A 95 -20.46 -0.30 9.11
N LYS A 96 -20.85 -1.25 9.95
CA LYS A 96 -21.48 -1.00 11.24
C LYS A 96 -20.47 -1.20 12.34
N TYR A 97 -20.42 -0.26 13.28
CA TYR A 97 -19.71 -0.43 14.54
C TYR A 97 -20.53 0.22 15.64
N GLN A 98 -20.98 -0.57 16.61
CA GLN A 98 -21.95 -0.14 17.63
C GLN A 98 -23.20 0.46 16.94
N ASP A 99 -23.56 1.70 17.27
CA ASP A 99 -24.68 2.43 16.68
C ASP A 99 -24.29 3.26 15.44
N ASN A 100 -23.02 3.24 15.04
CA ASN A 100 -22.53 3.96 13.86
C ASN A 100 -22.67 3.11 12.59
N TYR A 101 -23.19 3.73 11.54
CA TYR A 101 -23.35 3.12 10.22
C TYR A 101 -22.70 4.02 9.17
N VAL A 102 -21.71 3.50 8.46
CA VAL A 102 -21.02 4.22 7.38
C VAL A 102 -21.14 3.43 6.08
N SER A 103 -21.61 4.09 5.02
CA SER A 103 -21.68 3.53 3.68
C SER A 103 -20.40 3.83 2.90
N CYS A 104 -19.73 2.79 2.44
CA CYS A 104 -18.62 2.81 1.51
C CYS A 104 -19.15 2.58 0.10
N LEU A 105 -19.14 3.63 -0.72
CA LEU A 105 -19.63 3.62 -2.09
C LEU A 105 -18.45 3.43 -3.05
N PRO A 106 -18.40 2.33 -3.83
CA PRO A 106 -17.40 2.15 -4.86
C PRO A 106 -17.72 3.09 -6.04
N TYR A 107 -16.84 4.05 -6.30
CA TYR A 107 -16.95 4.92 -7.47
C TYR A 107 -15.90 4.55 -8.51
N SER A 108 -16.34 4.22 -9.73
CA SER A 108 -15.46 4.16 -10.90
C SER A 108 -15.44 5.53 -11.57
N VAL A 109 -14.31 6.23 -11.52
CA VAL A 109 -14.16 7.51 -12.21
C VAL A 109 -13.81 7.26 -13.69
N LYS A 110 -14.69 7.62 -14.63
CA LYS A 110 -14.36 7.68 -16.07
C LYS A 110 -13.44 8.86 -16.38
N LYS A 111 -13.62 9.95 -15.62
CA LYS A 111 -12.74 11.11 -15.42
C LYS A 111 -12.95 11.55 -13.97
N TYR A 112 -11.89 11.99 -13.29
CA TYR A 112 -12.00 12.50 -11.92
C TYR A 112 -13.00 13.66 -11.84
N PRO A 113 -13.71 13.84 -10.71
CA PRO A 113 -14.65 14.94 -10.55
C PRO A 113 -13.94 16.27 -10.77
N VAL A 114 -14.62 17.20 -11.46
CA VAL A 114 -14.12 18.56 -11.67
C VAL A 114 -14.14 19.32 -10.33
N GLU A 115 -15.04 18.97 -9.41
CA GLU A 115 -15.07 19.52 -8.05
C GLU A 115 -15.45 18.49 -6.98
N TRP A 116 -14.54 18.31 -6.02
CA TRP A 116 -14.74 18.42 -4.58
C TRP A 116 -13.50 19.17 -4.05
N MET A 117 -13.62 19.95 -2.97
CA MET A 117 -12.55 20.79 -2.43
C MET A 117 -11.48 19.96 -1.66
N GLY A 118 -10.76 19.13 -2.41
CA GLY A 118 -9.50 18.47 -2.02
C GLY A 118 -8.26 19.36 -2.23
N ALA A 119 -8.47 20.65 -2.56
CA ALA A 119 -7.45 21.63 -2.93
C ALA A 119 -6.33 21.83 -1.88
N ALA A 120 -6.55 21.50 -0.61
CA ALA A 120 -5.53 21.62 0.43
C ALA A 120 -4.53 20.45 0.48
N ASN A 121 -4.80 19.31 -0.17
CA ASN A 121 -3.93 18.13 0.01
C ASN A 121 -2.59 18.24 -0.74
N GLY A 122 -2.55 18.99 -1.85
CA GLY A 122 -1.33 19.25 -2.61
C GLY A 122 -0.33 20.20 -1.91
N GLU A 123 -0.70 20.80 -0.78
CA GLU A 123 0.21 21.57 0.08
C GLU A 123 0.91 20.71 1.14
N LEU A 124 0.33 19.54 1.47
CA LEU A 124 0.81 18.66 2.54
C LEU A 124 1.73 17.53 2.06
N THR A 125 1.58 17.08 0.81
CA THR A 125 2.22 15.83 0.35
C THR A 125 2.85 15.98 -1.05
N GLY A 126 4.18 16.09 -1.09
CA GLY A 126 4.99 16.19 -2.32
C GLY A 126 6.04 17.32 -2.28
N ALA A 127 6.90 17.40 -3.30
CA ALA A 127 7.91 18.46 -3.39
C ALA A 127 7.29 19.85 -3.65
N PHE A 128 7.66 20.85 -2.84
CA PHE A 128 7.11 22.21 -2.90
C PHE A 128 7.29 22.90 -4.26
N PHE A 129 8.23 22.48 -5.09
CA PHE A 129 8.48 23.09 -6.40
C PHE A 129 8.08 22.22 -7.60
N ASN A 130 7.63 20.97 -7.38
CA ASN A 130 7.28 20.06 -8.48
C ASN A 130 5.80 19.67 -8.43
N ARG A 131 4.94 20.36 -9.19
CA ARG A 131 3.49 20.14 -9.21
C ARG A 131 3.08 18.77 -9.78
N ILE A 132 3.87 18.18 -10.67
CA ILE A 132 3.56 16.89 -11.32
C ILE A 132 3.65 15.73 -10.33
N GLN A 133 4.45 15.87 -9.27
CA GLN A 133 4.67 14.85 -8.24
C GLN A 133 3.70 14.94 -7.05
N ARG A 134 2.69 15.82 -7.12
CA ARG A 134 1.74 16.03 -6.01
C ARG A 134 0.47 15.22 -6.22
N ILE A 135 -0.01 14.56 -5.17
CA ILE A 135 -1.19 13.70 -5.24
C ILE A 135 -2.38 14.40 -4.58
N GLY A 136 -3.43 14.64 -5.37
CA GLY A 136 -4.51 15.58 -5.07
C GLY A 136 -5.63 15.08 -4.15
N CYS A 137 -5.51 13.90 -3.55
CA CYS A 137 -6.46 13.36 -2.58
C CYS A 137 -5.73 12.46 -1.57
N PRO A 138 -6.29 12.22 -0.37
CA PRO A 138 -5.78 11.18 0.50
C PRO A 138 -6.03 9.84 -0.19
N PHE A 139 -4.95 9.11 -0.46
CA PHE A 139 -5.01 7.83 -1.14
C PHE A 139 -4.18 6.83 -0.34
N ILE A 140 -4.58 5.57 -0.41
CA ILE A 140 -3.78 4.47 0.09
C ILE A 140 -3.40 3.65 -1.13
N MET A 141 -2.10 3.55 -1.37
CA MET A 141 -1.57 2.68 -2.42
C MET A 141 -0.96 1.46 -1.75
N THR A 142 -1.48 0.28 -2.09
CA THR A 142 -0.84 -0.99 -1.72
C THR A 142 0.01 -1.43 -2.89
N MET A 143 1.30 -1.66 -2.66
CA MET A 143 2.25 -2.09 -3.69
C MET A 143 2.93 -3.38 -3.25
N CYS A 144 3.13 -4.29 -4.20
CA CYS A 144 4.07 -5.38 -4.05
C CYS A 144 5.37 -4.98 -4.76
N ILE A 145 6.47 -4.88 -4.01
CA ILE A 145 7.76 -4.46 -4.55
C ILE A 145 8.55 -5.71 -4.88
N HIS A 146 8.78 -5.94 -6.18
CA HIS A 146 9.73 -6.93 -6.65
C HIS A 146 11.02 -6.21 -7.03
N ILE A 147 12.11 -6.50 -6.32
CA ILE A 147 13.45 -6.01 -6.67
C ILE A 147 14.12 -7.12 -7.49
N PRO A 148 14.23 -6.97 -8.82
CA PRO A 148 14.94 -7.95 -9.63
C PRO A 148 16.44 -7.86 -9.33
N ASP A 149 17.15 -8.97 -9.51
CA ASP A 149 18.62 -8.98 -9.48
C ASP A 149 19.16 -7.92 -10.45
N GLN A 150 19.83 -6.92 -9.90
CA GLN A 150 20.38 -5.76 -10.61
C GLN A 150 21.30 -6.17 -11.76
N THR A 151 22.06 -7.26 -11.59
CA THR A 151 23.01 -7.72 -12.62
C THR A 151 22.29 -8.35 -13.81
N SER A 152 21.29 -9.19 -13.54
CA SER A 152 20.42 -9.79 -14.55
C SER A 152 19.52 -8.78 -15.24
N ALA A 153 18.99 -7.79 -14.49
CA ALA A 153 18.13 -6.74 -15.01
C ALA A 153 18.88 -5.75 -15.91
N ALA A 154 20.09 -5.32 -15.51
CA ALA A 154 20.95 -4.48 -16.33
C ALA A 154 21.39 -5.19 -17.63
N SER A 155 21.75 -6.48 -17.54
CA SER A 155 22.11 -7.29 -18.70
C SER A 155 20.94 -7.47 -19.67
N LYS A 156 19.72 -7.70 -19.16
CA LYS A 156 18.50 -7.75 -20.00
C LYS A 156 18.19 -6.39 -20.64
N ALA A 157 18.33 -5.30 -19.91
CA ALA A 157 18.13 -3.96 -20.44
C ALA A 157 19.14 -3.63 -21.56
N GLN A 158 20.43 -3.93 -21.35
CA GLN A 158 21.46 -3.80 -22.39
C GLN A 158 21.17 -4.69 -23.60
N ASN A 159 20.80 -5.95 -23.40
CA ASN A 159 20.48 -6.86 -24.51
C ASN A 159 19.23 -6.41 -25.29
N ASN A 160 18.22 -5.88 -24.61
CA ASN A 160 17.05 -5.30 -25.27
C ASN A 160 17.41 -4.03 -26.05
N MET A 161 18.29 -3.17 -25.50
CA MET A 161 18.76 -1.96 -26.18
C MET A 161 19.62 -2.29 -27.41
N LEU A 162 20.50 -3.29 -27.31
CA LEU A 162 21.30 -3.82 -28.41
C LEU A 162 20.42 -4.42 -29.50
N ARG A 163 19.41 -5.23 -29.13
CA ARG A 163 18.42 -5.76 -30.08
C ARG A 163 17.61 -4.67 -30.75
N ALA A 164 17.14 -3.67 -30.00
CA ALA A 164 16.41 -2.54 -30.57
C ALA A 164 17.27 -1.74 -31.56
N THR A 165 18.57 -1.59 -31.26
CA THR A 165 19.53 -0.92 -32.16
C THR A 165 19.80 -1.76 -33.41
N GLN A 166 19.94 -3.07 -33.27
CA GLN A 166 20.11 -3.98 -34.43
C GLN A 166 18.86 -4.05 -35.31
N MET A 167 17.66 -4.01 -34.71
CA MET A 167 16.40 -4.07 -35.46
C MET A 167 16.06 -2.75 -36.16
N LYS A 168 16.57 -1.61 -35.67
CA LYS A 168 16.41 -0.28 -36.29
C LYS A 168 16.88 -0.25 -37.75
N ASP A 169 17.92 -0.99 -38.09
CA ASP A 169 18.50 -1.01 -39.44
C ASP A 169 17.91 -2.13 -40.34
N THR A 170 16.96 -2.91 -39.82
CA THR A 170 16.26 -3.96 -40.60
C THR A 170 15.03 -3.38 -41.31
N GLU A 171 14.65 -3.95 -42.47
CA GLU A 171 13.44 -3.52 -43.19
C GLU A 171 12.16 -3.62 -42.34
N VAL A 172 12.11 -4.56 -41.39
CA VAL A 172 10.99 -4.74 -40.46
C VAL A 172 10.91 -3.59 -39.44
N GLY A 173 12.05 -3.04 -39.00
CA GLY A 173 12.10 -1.94 -38.02
C GLY A 173 11.71 -0.57 -38.58
N LYS A 174 11.59 -0.42 -39.91
CA LYS A 174 11.08 0.80 -40.55
C LYS A 174 9.55 0.96 -40.46
N TYR A 175 8.83 -0.11 -40.11
CA TYR A 175 7.36 -0.16 -40.10
C TYR A 175 6.77 -0.40 -38.71
N VAL A 176 7.58 -0.36 -37.64
CA VAL A 176 7.17 -0.49 -36.23
C VAL A 176 7.49 0.78 -35.46
#